data_AF-A0AAV4SBC6-F1
#
_entry.id   AF-A0AAV4SBC6-F1
#
_cell.length_a   1.000
_cell.length_b   1.000
_cell.length_c   1.000
_cell.angle_alpha   90.00
_cell.angle_beta   90.00
_cell.angle_gamma   90.00
#
_symmetry.space_group_name_H-M   'P 1'
#
loop_
_entity.id
_entity.type
_entity.pdbx_description
1 polymer ?
#
loop_
_entity_poly.entity_id
_entity_poly.type
_entity_poly.pdbx_seq_one_letter_code
_entity_poly.pdbx_strand_id
1 'polypeptide(L)'
;MQDKKAVKVKKARKVVEKQQIRRWILKSVAETTPKTAITLHSIKKFLDSKQNGASNNPETKMIIKRLLESGHLRKVDGRYAAGKRKEKKVIHRRSDDKEVVTKVLREKRSDKSRKMST
;
A
#
# COMPACT_ATOMS: atom_id res chain seq x y z
N MET A 1 26.13 27.69 20.74
CA MET A 1 24.89 26.91 21.07
C MET A 1 23.79 27.03 20.00
N GLN A 2 23.84 27.99 19.06
CA GLN A 2 22.76 28.22 18.07
C GLN A 2 22.76 27.24 16.88
N ASP A 3 23.90 26.64 16.56
CA ASP A 3 24.07 25.76 15.38
C ASP A 3 23.28 24.46 15.48
N LYS A 4 23.16 23.90 16.70
CA LYS A 4 22.46 22.64 16.94
C LYS A 4 20.95 22.74 16.63
N LYS A 5 20.33 23.90 16.90
CA LYS A 5 18.91 24.14 16.59
C LYS A 5 18.69 24.30 15.08
N ALA A 6 19.52 25.10 14.40
CA ALA A 6 19.42 25.29 12.95
C ALA A 6 19.65 23.98 12.17
N VAL A 7 20.59 23.14 12.60
CA VAL A 7 20.84 21.82 12.00
C VAL A 7 19.64 20.87 12.21
N LYS A 8 19.04 20.85 13.40
CA LYS A 8 17.83 20.06 13.67
C LYS A 8 16.65 20.49 12.78
N VAL A 9 16.43 21.80 12.65
CA VAL A 9 15.34 22.34 11.81
C VAL A 9 15.55 22.00 10.33
N LYS A 10 16.77 22.15 9.81
CA LYS A 10 17.10 21.78 8.41
C LYS A 10 16.90 20.28 8.16
N LYS A 11 17.29 19.42 9.10
CA LYS A 11 17.06 17.97 9.02
C LYS A 11 15.56 17.64 9.02
N ALA A 12 14.77 18.27 9.88
CA ALA A 12 13.33 18.06 9.93
C ALA A 12 12.64 18.45 8.61
N ARG A 13 12.99 19.61 8.03
CA ARG A 13 12.46 20.05 6.74
C ARG A 13 12.73 19.05 5.62
N LYS A 14 13.97 18.55 5.51
CA LYS A 14 14.34 17.52 4.53
C LYS A 14 13.55 16.22 4.69
N VAL A 15 13.22 15.82 5.92
CA VAL A 15 12.40 14.63 6.17
C VAL A 15 10.98 14.84 5.68
N VAL A 16 10.39 16.01 5.92
CA VAL A 16 9.03 16.35 5.47
C VAL A 16 8.96 16.34 3.94
N GLU A 17 9.90 16.99 3.26
CA GLU A 17 9.99 17.02 1.79
C GLU A 17 10.07 15.60 1.20
N LYS A 18 10.92 14.74 1.78
CA LYS A 18 11.03 13.33 1.36
C LYS A 18 9.72 12.58 1.47
N GLN A 19 9.00 12.75 2.58
CA GLN A 19 7.71 12.09 2.76
C GLN A 19 6.66 12.61 1.78
N GLN A 20 6.70 13.89 1.46
CA GLN A 20 5.78 14.51 0.51
C GLN A 20 6.02 14.02 -0.92
N ILE A 21 7.28 14.00 -1.36
CA ILE A 21 7.68 13.41 -2.66
C ILE A 21 7.25 11.94 -2.73
N ARG A 22 7.51 11.15 -1.66
CA ARG A 22 7.07 9.74 -1.59
C ARG A 22 5.56 9.62 -1.78
N ARG A 23 4.76 10.46 -1.12
CA ARG A 23 3.29 10.43 -1.20
C ARG A 23 2.81 10.78 -2.61
N TRP A 24 3.42 11.77 -3.25
CA TRP A 24 3.09 12.15 -4.63
C TRP A 24 3.40 11.04 -5.63
N ILE A 25 4.54 10.36 -5.52
CA ILE A 25 4.88 9.22 -6.39
C ILE A 25 3.86 8.08 -6.22
N LEU A 26 3.49 7.75 -4.98
CA LEU A 26 2.50 6.69 -4.76
C LEU A 26 1.12 7.08 -5.28
N LYS A 27 0.73 8.36 -5.16
CA LYS A 27 -0.54 8.87 -5.68
C LYS A 27 -0.58 8.81 -7.21
N SER A 28 0.48 9.23 -7.89
CA SER A 28 0.53 9.21 -9.36
C SER A 28 0.40 7.79 -9.92
N VAL A 29 0.97 6.80 -9.22
CA VAL A 29 0.90 5.39 -9.61
C VAL A 29 -0.43 4.73 -9.19
N ALA A 30 -1.10 5.24 -8.16
CA ALA A 30 -2.41 4.74 -7.73
C ALA A 30 -3.56 5.25 -8.60
N GLU A 31 -3.47 6.48 -9.13
CA GLU A 31 -4.46 7.05 -10.04
C GLU A 31 -4.41 6.40 -11.44
N THR A 32 -3.33 5.68 -11.76
CA THR A 32 -3.19 4.97 -13.03
C THR A 32 -3.81 3.57 -12.94
N THR A 33 -4.57 3.19 -13.97
CA THR A 33 -5.22 1.87 -13.98
C THR A 33 -4.17 0.76 -14.05
N PRO A 34 -4.47 -0.48 -13.59
CA PRO A 34 -3.51 -1.58 -13.56
C PRO A 34 -2.89 -1.93 -14.92
N LYS A 35 -3.57 -1.54 -16.02
CA LYS A 35 -3.12 -1.71 -17.41
C LYS A 35 -2.17 -0.60 -17.87
N THR A 36 -2.23 0.60 -17.30
CA THR A 36 -1.37 1.73 -17.67
C THR A 36 -0.28 1.95 -16.63
N ALA A 37 0.74 1.08 -16.66
CA ALA A 37 1.99 1.39 -15.99
C ALA A 37 2.54 2.74 -16.50
N ILE A 38 2.98 3.62 -15.60
CA ILE A 38 3.45 4.96 -15.95
C ILE A 38 4.94 5.01 -16.20
N THR A 39 5.33 5.83 -17.17
CA THR A 39 6.74 6.05 -17.48
C THR A 39 7.41 6.90 -16.39
N LEU A 40 8.73 6.80 -16.28
CA LEU A 40 9.50 7.70 -15.42
C LEU A 40 9.28 9.16 -15.78
N HIS A 41 9.13 9.47 -17.07
CA HIS A 41 8.87 10.81 -17.57
C HIS A 41 7.55 11.37 -17.03
N SER A 42 6.48 10.57 -17.04
CA SER A 42 5.19 10.95 -16.47
C SER A 42 5.28 11.27 -14.97
N ILE A 43 6.03 10.46 -14.21
CA ILE A 43 6.26 10.70 -12.78
C ILE A 43 7.01 12.02 -12.57
N LYS A 44 8.07 12.27 -13.35
CA LYS A 44 8.84 13.52 -13.27
C LYS A 44 7.97 14.74 -13.57
N LYS A 45 7.20 14.71 -14.66
CA LYS A 45 6.28 15.79 -15.04
C LYS A 45 5.22 16.05 -13.96
N PHE A 46 4.70 15.00 -13.33
CA PHE A 46 3.76 15.14 -12.20
C PHE A 46 4.42 15.75 -10.97
N LEU A 47 5.67 15.39 -10.66
CA LEU A 47 6.39 15.99 -9.53
C LEU A 47 6.68 17.48 -9.77
N ASP A 48 7.11 17.83 -10.98
CA ASP A 48 7.39 19.24 -11.33
C ASP A 48 6.12 20.10 -11.31
N SER A 49 4.94 19.54 -11.60
CA SER A 49 3.68 20.26 -11.46
C SER A 49 3.23 20.47 -10.02
N LYS A 50 3.78 19.71 -9.05
CA LYS A 50 3.54 19.91 -7.61
C LYS A 50 4.56 20.84 -6.98
N GLN A 51 5.83 20.70 -7.38
CA GLN A 51 6.92 21.52 -6.90
C GLN A 51 7.98 21.62 -7.98
N ASN A 52 8.26 22.86 -8.41
CA ASN A 52 9.23 23.10 -9.47
C ASN A 52 10.62 22.55 -9.07
N GLY A 53 11.23 21.78 -9.96
CA GLY A 53 12.54 21.16 -9.73
C GLY A 53 12.52 19.92 -8.82
N ALA A 54 11.35 19.43 -8.39
CA ALA A 54 11.26 18.20 -7.60
C ALA A 54 11.73 16.97 -8.39
N SER A 55 11.60 16.96 -9.72
CA SER A 55 12.11 15.88 -10.56
C SER A 55 13.64 15.84 -10.64
N ASN A 56 14.30 16.99 -10.51
CA ASN A 56 15.75 17.16 -10.57
C ASN A 56 16.43 16.88 -9.23
N ASN A 57 15.66 16.76 -8.14
CA ASN A 57 16.21 16.46 -6.84
C ASN A 57 16.82 15.03 -6.80
N PRO A 58 18.10 14.87 -6.44
CA PRO A 58 18.72 13.54 -6.32
C PRO A 58 18.00 12.63 -5.31
N GLU A 59 17.29 13.21 -4.34
CA GLU A 59 16.49 12.47 -3.37
C GLU A 59 15.29 11.76 -4.02
N THR A 60 14.70 12.33 -5.07
CA THR A 60 13.58 11.72 -5.81
C THR A 60 13.99 10.38 -6.40
N LYS A 61 15.19 10.29 -7.00
CA LYS A 61 15.75 9.03 -7.53
C LYS A 61 15.92 7.99 -6.42
N MET A 62 16.41 8.41 -5.25
CA MET A 62 16.57 7.51 -4.09
C MET A 62 15.23 7.03 -3.54
N ILE A 63 14.21 7.89 -3.50
CA ILE A 63 12.86 7.51 -3.03
C ILE A 63 12.27 6.45 -3.96
N ILE A 64 12.36 6.63 -5.28
CA ILE A 64 11.89 5.64 -6.25
C ILE A 64 12.60 4.30 -6.05
N LYS A 65 13.94 4.30 -5.87
CA LYS A 65 14.71 3.08 -5.61
C LYS A 65 14.23 2.37 -4.33
N ARG A 66 14.08 3.08 -3.22
CA ARG A 66 13.58 2.51 -1.96
C ARG A 66 12.15 1.97 -2.08
N LEU A 67 11.31 2.62 -2.87
CA LEU A 67 9.94 2.15 -3.12
C LEU A 67 9.92 0.85 -3.95
N LEU A 68 10.85 0.68 -4.89
CA LEU A 68 11.06 -0.58 -5.61
C LEU A 68 11.57 -1.68 -4.68
N GLU A 69 12.61 -1.41 -3.90
CA GLU A 69 13.20 -2.36 -2.94
C GLU A 69 12.18 -2.85 -1.90
N SER A 70 11.34 -1.93 -1.40
CA SER A 70 10.28 -2.26 -0.44
C SER A 70 9.02 -2.87 -1.08
N GLY A 71 8.97 -3.02 -2.40
CA GLY A 71 7.84 -3.60 -3.13
C GLY A 71 6.58 -2.73 -3.17
N HIS A 72 6.68 -1.44 -2.82
CA HIS A 72 5.57 -0.49 -2.98
C HIS A 72 5.41 -0.03 -4.44
N LEU A 73 6.49 -0.11 -5.22
CA LEU A 73 6.48 0.03 -6.67
C LEU A 73 7.00 -1.25 -7.30
N ARG A 74 6.52 -1.54 -8.50
CA ARG A 74 7.08 -2.57 -9.38
C ARG A 74 7.48 -1.95 -10.71
N LYS A 75 8.59 -2.41 -11.27
CA LYS A 75 9.02 -2.05 -12.62
C LYS A 75 8.59 -3.17 -13.58
N VAL A 76 7.80 -2.82 -14.59
CA VAL A 76 7.30 -3.74 -15.63
C VAL A 76 7.58 -3.08 -16.97
N ASP A 77 8.36 -3.73 -17.83
CA ASP A 77 8.69 -3.24 -19.19
C ASP A 77 9.16 -1.79 -19.24
N GLY A 78 10.05 -1.41 -18.31
CA GLY A 78 10.57 -0.04 -18.22
C GLY A 78 9.62 1.00 -17.61
N ARG A 79 8.39 0.60 -17.26
CA ARG A 79 7.35 1.43 -16.64
C ARG A 79 7.17 1.08 -15.17
N TYR A 80 6.54 1.97 -14.41
CA TYR A 80 6.29 1.84 -12.98
C TYR A 80 4.80 1.61 -12.73
N ALA A 81 4.50 0.61 -11.92
CA ALA A 81 3.13 0.33 -11.47
C ALA A 81 3.11 0.15 -9.96
N ALA A 82 1.91 0.25 -9.37
CA ALA A 82 1.74 0.07 -7.95
C ALA A 82 2.20 -1.34 -7.61
N GLY A 83 3.09 -1.45 -6.63
CA GLY A 83 3.39 -2.74 -6.04
C GLY A 83 2.10 -3.37 -5.55
N LYS A 84 1.93 -4.68 -5.74
CA LYS A 84 0.81 -5.35 -5.07
C LYS A 84 1.04 -5.08 -3.58
N ARG A 85 0.05 -4.53 -2.87
CA ARG A 85 0.01 -4.74 -1.42
C ARG A 85 0.24 -6.24 -1.27
N LYS A 86 1.15 -6.65 -0.39
CA LYS A 86 0.96 -7.95 0.23
C LYS A 86 -0.46 -7.82 0.80
N GLU A 87 -1.46 -8.34 0.08
CA GLU A 87 -2.52 -9.02 0.76
C GLU A 87 -1.73 -9.82 1.78
N LYS A 88 -1.87 -9.47 3.06
CA LYS A 88 -1.73 -10.53 4.05
C LYS A 88 -2.57 -11.60 3.39
N LYS A 89 -1.93 -12.67 2.90
CA LYS A 89 -2.68 -13.90 2.70
C LYS A 89 -3.35 -13.98 4.05
N VAL A 90 -4.64 -13.65 4.09
CA VAL A 90 -5.52 -14.23 5.08
C VAL A 90 -5.33 -15.66 4.63
N ILE A 91 -4.34 -16.30 5.24
CA ILE A 91 -4.23 -17.73 5.24
C ILE A 91 -5.57 -18.01 5.90
N HIS A 92 -6.59 -18.23 5.07
CA HIS A 92 -7.61 -19.19 5.39
C HIS A 92 -6.78 -20.47 5.54
N ARG A 93 -6.12 -20.58 6.71
CA ARG A 93 -5.95 -21.87 7.36
C ARG A 93 -7.40 -22.29 7.37
N ARG A 94 -7.72 -23.22 6.47
CA ARG A 94 -9.03 -23.85 6.44
C ARG A 94 -9.31 -24.13 7.89
N SER A 95 -10.19 -23.33 8.45
CA SER A 95 -10.66 -23.53 9.80
C SER A 95 -11.77 -24.53 9.56
N ASP A 96 -11.37 -25.76 9.25
CA ASP A 96 -12.26 -26.91 9.13
C ASP A 96 -13.05 -27.10 10.46
N ASP A 97 -12.71 -26.36 11.51
CA ASP A 97 -13.39 -26.33 12.81
C ASP A 97 -14.62 -25.43 12.92
N LYS A 98 -15.02 -24.66 11.89
CA LYS A 98 -16.23 -23.79 11.99
C LYS A 98 -17.49 -24.30 11.28
N GLU A 99 -17.40 -25.35 10.46
CA GLU A 99 -18.58 -25.91 9.80
C GLU A 99 -19.23 -27.07 10.58
N VAL A 100 -18.63 -27.53 11.68
CA VAL A 100 -19.24 -28.58 12.52
C VAL A 100 -20.27 -28.00 13.50
N VAL A 101 -20.04 -26.78 14.01
CA VAL A 101 -20.88 -26.22 15.09
C VAL A 101 -22.27 -25.81 14.61
N THR A 102 -22.41 -25.37 13.36
CA THR A 102 -23.71 -24.95 12.79
C THR A 102 -24.56 -26.13 12.30
N LYS A 103 -23.96 -27.26 11.91
CA LYS A 103 -24.71 -28.50 11.60
C LYS A 103 -25.28 -29.15 12.86
N VAL A 104 -24.52 -29.22 13.96
CA VAL A 104 -25.00 -29.80 15.22
C VAL A 104 -26.18 -29.01 15.82
N LEU A 105 -26.24 -27.69 15.61
CA LEU A 105 -27.34 -26.87 16.14
C LEU A 105 -28.64 -26.95 15.30
N ARG A 106 -28.58 -27.40 14.04
CA ARG A 106 -29.77 -27.58 13.20
C ARG A 106 -30.40 -28.97 13.36
N GLU A 107 -29.66 -29.95 13.87
CA GLU A 107 -30.19 -31.30 14.11
C GLU A 107 -30.90 -31.41 15.47
N LYS A 108 -30.46 -30.66 16.50
CA LYS A 108 -31.15 -30.64 17.81
C LYS A 108 -32.54 -29.97 17.82
N ARG A 109 -32.93 -29.26 16.75
CA ARG A 109 -34.29 -28.69 16.61
C ARG A 109 -35.26 -29.58 15.83
N SER A 110 -34.78 -30.63 15.17
CA SER A 110 -35.64 -31.59 14.45
C SER A 110 -36.26 -32.63 15.39
N ASP A 111 -35.52 -33.09 16.40
CA ASP A 111 -36.02 -34.13 17.31
C ASP A 111 -37.01 -33.65 18.39
N LYS A 112 -37.01 -32.36 18.74
CA LYS A 112 -37.94 -31.84 19.76
C LYS A 112 -39.37 -31.65 19.24
N SER A 113 -39.58 -31.59 17.92
CA SER A 113 -40.92 -31.43 17.34
C SER A 113 -41.67 -32.75 17.14
N ARG A 114 -41.02 -33.91 17.24
CA ARG A 114 -41.67 -35.23 17.14
C ARG A 114 -42.21 -35.79 18.46
N LYS A 115 -42.00 -35.10 19.60
CA LYS A 115 -42.48 -35.53 20.93
C LYS A 115 -43.65 -34.72 21.49
N MET A 116 -44.26 -33.83 20.70
CA MET A 116 -45.45 -33.05 21.10
C MET A 116 -46.69 -33.36 20.24
N SER A 117 -46.66 -34.46 19.48
CA SER A 117 -47.82 -34.99 18.76
C SER A 117 -47.94 -36.47 19.07
N THR A 118 -48.34 -36.78 20.30
CA THR A 118 -49.03 -38.00 20.70
C THR A 118 -49.79 -37.70 21.97
#